data_AF-A0A955TQ59-F1
#
_entry.id   AF-A0A955TQ59-F1
#
_cell.length_a   1.000
_cell.length_b   1.000
_cell.length_c   1.000
_cell.angle_alpha   90.00
_cell.angle_beta   90.00
_cell.angle_gamma   90.00
#
_symmetry.space_group_name_H-M   'P 1'
#
loop_
_entity.id
_entity.type
_entity.pdbx_description
1 polymer ?
#
loop_
_entity_poly.entity_id
_entity_poly.type
_entity_poly.pdbx_seq_one_letter_code
_entity_poly.pdbx_strand_id
1 'polypeptide(L)'
;DYQRRAGAVKGTAGLSAQVSNVNAPPQLTIPRTLITLKSDFQGHLSPAFQPLTLHSEDQLQVGLEGLTFTHPSMTASLPHLKWLSQTQQDVLQQHVIVKGLRVTAPQVFELGMKGEWDQPTQRFALEMRMPFLRLDQLLPQLSGSLMDGLQTIKPTGLINVNLHTAGSVPSEADITAMHLPLELTGTISVKDAGGEIAG
;
A
#
# COMPACT_ATOMS: atom_id res chain seq x y z
N ASP A 1 6.21 11.67 -48.66
CA ASP A 1 4.87 11.42 -48.09
C ASP A 1 4.96 11.03 -46.60
N TYR A 2 5.53 11.93 -45.78
CA TYR A 2 5.90 11.67 -44.38
C TYR A 2 4.80 12.09 -43.37
N GLN A 3 3.65 12.56 -43.86
CA GLN A 3 2.62 13.25 -43.06
C GLN A 3 1.44 12.37 -42.61
N ARG A 4 1.50 11.04 -42.76
CA ARG A 4 0.34 10.16 -42.50
C ARG A 4 0.57 8.98 -41.58
N ARG A 5 1.77 8.77 -41.02
CA ARG A 5 2.02 7.61 -40.16
C ARG A 5 1.83 7.98 -38.70
N ALA A 6 0.85 7.34 -38.06
CA ALA A 6 0.77 7.31 -36.60
C ALA A 6 2.11 6.83 -36.04
N GLY A 7 2.63 7.55 -35.05
CA GLY A 7 3.87 7.21 -34.38
C GLY A 7 3.62 6.24 -33.23
N ALA A 8 4.63 5.44 -32.87
CA ALA A 8 4.65 4.70 -31.62
C ALA A 8 5.83 5.20 -30.78
N VAL A 9 5.60 5.40 -29.48
CA VAL A 9 6.63 5.74 -28.51
C VAL A 9 6.68 4.61 -27.50
N LYS A 10 7.89 4.16 -27.18
CA LYS A 10 8.16 3.22 -26.10
C LYS A 10 9.42 3.66 -25.37
N GLY A 11 9.41 3.56 -24.05
CA GLY A 11 10.57 3.90 -23.24
C GLY A 11 10.51 3.25 -21.87
N THR A 12 11.63 3.35 -21.17
CA THR A 12 11.78 2.82 -19.81
C THR A 12 12.48 3.88 -18.97
N ALA A 13 11.96 4.19 -17.79
CA ALA A 13 12.58 5.06 -16.81
C ALA A 13 12.89 4.26 -15.54
N GLY A 14 14.05 4.52 -14.94
CA GLY A 14 14.48 3.83 -13.73
C GLY A 14 15.12 4.79 -12.75
N LEU A 15 14.83 4.61 -11.47
CA LEU A 15 15.47 5.31 -10.36
C LEU A 15 15.90 4.28 -9.33
N SER A 16 17.13 4.39 -8.84
CA SER A 16 17.58 3.70 -7.64
C SER A 16 18.23 4.73 -6.72
N ALA A 17 17.72 4.83 -5.50
CA ALA A 17 18.20 5.77 -4.50
C ALA A 17 18.38 5.06 -3.16
N GLN A 18 19.41 5.46 -2.44
CA GLN A 18 19.58 5.13 -1.03
C GLN A 18 19.58 6.44 -0.24
N VAL A 19 18.76 6.49 0.80
CA VAL A 19 18.71 7.59 1.75
C VAL A 19 19.04 7.03 3.13
N SER A 20 19.89 7.71 3.87
CA SER A 20 20.28 7.30 5.22
C SER A 20 19.84 8.35 6.23
N ASN A 21 19.59 7.91 7.46
CA ASN A 21 19.25 8.76 8.60
C ASN A 21 18.05 9.67 8.33
N VAL A 22 17.00 9.12 7.71
CA VAL A 22 15.74 9.84 7.51
C VAL A 22 15.12 10.02 8.89
N ASN A 23 14.94 11.27 9.28
CA ASN A 23 14.26 11.64 10.50
C ASN A 23 13.09 12.54 10.13
N ALA A 24 11.90 12.20 10.61
CA ALA A 24 10.76 13.10 10.64
C ALA A 24 10.42 13.37 12.11
N PRO A 25 11.06 14.39 12.72
CA PRO A 25 10.85 14.71 14.11
C PRO A 25 9.39 15.09 14.39
N PRO A 26 8.87 14.78 15.59
CA PRO A 26 9.60 14.17 16.71
C PRO A 26 9.56 12.62 16.75
N GLN A 27 8.98 11.94 15.76
CA GLN A 27 8.40 10.61 16.02
C GLN A 27 8.91 9.50 15.11
N LEU A 28 9.68 9.78 14.06
CA LEU A 28 10.09 8.74 13.11
C LEU A 28 11.59 8.83 12.80
N THR A 29 12.27 7.71 12.95
CA THR A 29 13.67 7.52 12.56
C THR A 29 13.79 6.28 11.68
N ILE A 30 14.46 6.43 10.55
CA ILE A 30 14.75 5.35 9.61
C ILE A 30 16.24 5.46 9.22
N PRO A 31 17.11 4.63 9.83
CA PRO A 31 18.54 4.60 9.53
C PRO A 31 18.87 4.44 8.05
N ARG A 32 18.13 3.58 7.35
CA ARG A 32 18.36 3.34 5.92
C ARG A 32 17.07 3.09 5.17
N THR A 33 16.94 3.76 4.04
CA THR A 33 15.84 3.62 3.08
C THR A 33 16.44 3.33 1.70
N LEU A 34 15.99 2.25 1.08
CA LEU A 34 16.30 1.88 -0.30
C LEU A 34 15.05 2.09 -1.14
N ILE A 35 15.16 2.81 -2.24
CA ILE A 35 14.05 3.10 -3.16
C ILE A 35 14.46 2.66 -4.55
N THR A 36 13.64 1.84 -5.19
CA THR A 36 13.81 1.46 -6.59
C THR A 36 12.48 1.66 -7.31
N LEU A 37 12.49 2.50 -8.33
CA LEU A 37 11.36 2.70 -9.24
C LEU A 37 11.78 2.23 -10.62
N LYS A 38 10.95 1.42 -11.26
CA LYS A 38 11.05 1.10 -12.68
C LYS A 38 9.70 1.43 -13.31
N SER A 39 9.72 2.12 -14.44
CA SER A 39 8.54 2.47 -15.22
C SER A 39 8.80 2.08 -16.67
N ASP A 40 7.92 1.29 -17.24
CA ASP A 40 7.90 0.98 -18.67
C ASP A 40 6.68 1.69 -19.26
N PHE A 41 6.85 2.50 -20.32
CA PHE A 41 5.74 3.23 -20.93
C PHE A 41 5.69 3.00 -22.44
N GLN A 42 4.47 3.00 -22.97
CA GLN A 42 4.20 2.86 -24.40
C GLN A 42 2.97 3.67 -24.80
N GLY A 43 2.98 4.19 -26.01
CA GLY A 43 1.87 5.01 -26.49
C GLY A 43 1.89 5.21 -28.00
N HIS A 44 0.77 5.70 -28.49
CA HIS A 44 0.60 6.09 -29.90
C HIS A 44 0.48 7.60 -30.03
N LEU A 45 1.06 8.13 -31.10
CA LEU A 45 0.98 9.55 -31.44
C LEU A 45 0.20 9.73 -32.74
N SER A 46 -0.59 10.81 -32.80
CA SER A 46 -1.18 11.29 -34.04
C SER A 46 -0.09 11.81 -34.99
N PRO A 47 -0.39 12.01 -36.29
CA PRO A 47 0.54 12.66 -37.22
C PRO A 47 0.98 14.07 -36.78
N ALA A 48 0.21 14.72 -35.90
CA ALA A 48 0.53 16.01 -35.28
C ALA A 48 1.32 15.87 -33.96
N PHE A 49 1.89 14.69 -33.67
CA PHE A 49 2.63 14.38 -32.45
C PHE A 49 1.82 14.54 -31.15
N GLN A 50 0.50 14.47 -31.22
CA GLN A 50 -0.35 14.46 -30.03
C GLN A 50 -0.50 13.03 -29.51
N PRO A 51 -0.38 12.79 -28.19
CA PRO A 51 -0.57 11.45 -27.64
C PRO A 51 -2.04 11.03 -27.76
N LEU A 52 -2.25 9.87 -28.37
CA LEU A 52 -3.57 9.22 -28.52
C LEU A 52 -3.80 8.17 -27.44
N THR A 53 -2.75 7.45 -27.08
CA THR A 53 -2.72 6.54 -25.93
C THR A 53 -1.40 6.68 -25.22
N LEU A 54 -1.40 6.51 -23.90
CA LEU A 54 -0.18 6.45 -23.10
C LEU A 54 -0.44 5.50 -21.92
N HIS A 55 0.18 4.33 -21.98
CA HIS A 55 0.12 3.33 -20.94
C HIS A 55 1.46 3.29 -20.19
N SER A 56 1.43 3.27 -18.87
CA SER A 56 2.59 2.97 -18.04
C SER A 56 2.36 1.70 -17.22
N GLU A 57 3.45 0.97 -16.99
CA GLU A 57 3.55 -0.07 -15.98
C GLU A 57 4.70 0.30 -15.04
N ASP A 58 4.36 0.51 -13.77
CA ASP A 58 5.31 1.00 -12.78
C ASP A 58 5.49 -0.03 -11.66
N GLN A 59 6.74 -0.22 -11.27
CA GLN A 59 7.13 -1.04 -10.13
C GLN A 59 7.94 -0.18 -9.16
N LEU A 60 7.41 0.02 -7.96
CA LEU A 60 8.09 0.69 -6.86
C LEU A 60 8.46 -0.33 -5.78
N GLN A 61 9.71 -0.34 -5.36
CA GLN A 61 10.18 -1.07 -4.19
C GLN A 61 10.77 -0.08 -3.19
N VAL A 62 10.33 -0.15 -1.94
CA VAL A 62 10.92 0.59 -0.83
C VAL A 62 11.30 -0.40 0.26
N GLY A 63 12.56 -0.37 0.68
CA GLY A 63 13.04 -1.11 1.84
C GLY A 63 13.44 -0.14 2.94
N LEU A 64 12.89 -0.32 4.14
CA LEU A 64 13.23 0.45 5.34
C LEU A 64 13.93 -0.48 6.32
N GLU A 65 15.10 -0.09 6.80
CA GLU A 65 15.87 -0.83 7.81
C GLU A 65 15.88 -0.03 9.12
N GLY A 66 15.49 -0.69 10.21
CA GLY A 66 15.52 -0.13 11.57
C GLY A 66 14.49 0.96 11.83
N LEU A 67 13.31 0.89 11.21
CA LEU A 67 12.24 1.87 11.41
C LEU A 67 11.87 1.91 12.89
N THR A 68 11.94 3.10 13.49
CA THR A 68 11.46 3.35 14.85
C THR A 68 10.46 4.49 14.82
N PHE A 69 9.27 4.22 15.35
CA PHE A 69 8.23 5.21 15.55
C PHE A 69 8.00 5.42 17.05
N THR A 70 8.08 6.66 17.52
CA THR A 70 7.96 7.01 18.94
C THR A 70 6.79 7.96 19.15
N HIS A 71 5.80 7.52 19.92
CA HIS A 71 4.70 8.30 20.47
C HIS A 71 4.88 8.40 22.00
N PRO A 72 4.37 9.44 22.70
CA PRO A 72 4.53 9.58 24.15
C PRO A 72 4.15 8.36 24.99
N SER A 73 3.25 7.52 24.47
CA SER A 73 2.69 6.36 25.17
C SER A 73 3.12 5.02 24.58
N MET A 74 3.84 5.02 23.46
CA MET A 74 4.23 3.81 22.74
C MET A 74 5.40 4.06 21.79
N THR A 75 6.37 3.15 21.77
CA THR A 75 7.40 3.06 20.73
C THR A 75 7.20 1.77 19.95
N ALA A 76 7.22 1.86 18.63
CA ALA A 76 7.16 0.73 17.71
C ALA A 76 8.44 0.65 16.87
N SER A 77 9.13 -0.48 16.89
CA SER A 77 10.41 -0.67 16.20
C SER A 77 10.32 -1.85 15.24
N LEU A 78 10.41 -1.62 13.94
CA LEU A 78 10.41 -2.67 12.94
C LEU A 78 11.81 -2.80 12.31
N PRO A 79 12.48 -3.96 12.43
CA PRO A 79 13.84 -4.12 11.93
C PRO A 79 13.91 -4.01 10.41
N HIS A 80 12.91 -4.55 9.71
CA HIS A 80 12.80 -4.48 8.27
C HIS A 80 11.34 -4.27 7.87
N LEU A 81 11.10 -3.30 6.99
CA LEU A 81 9.81 -3.12 6.32
C LEU A 81 10.06 -3.04 4.82
N LYS A 82 9.35 -3.85 4.05
CA LYS A 82 9.40 -3.82 2.59
C LYS A 82 8.04 -3.40 2.04
N TRP A 83 8.03 -2.39 1.18
CA TRP A 83 6.92 -2.03 0.32
C TRP A 83 7.28 -2.46 -1.10
N LEU A 84 6.38 -3.18 -1.77
CA LEU A 84 6.38 -3.38 -3.23
C LEU A 84 5.04 -2.90 -3.80
N SER A 85 5.06 -2.03 -4.80
CA SER A 85 3.87 -1.61 -5.57
C SER A 85 4.06 -1.95 -7.04
N GLN A 86 3.00 -2.43 -7.66
CA GLN A 86 2.89 -2.65 -9.10
C GLN A 86 1.62 -1.98 -9.59
N THR A 87 1.77 -0.98 -10.44
CA THR A 87 0.66 -0.21 -11.00
C THR A 87 0.69 -0.28 -12.52
N GLN A 88 -0.49 -0.21 -13.11
CA GLN A 88 -0.68 0.01 -14.53
C GLN A 88 -1.62 1.20 -14.67
N GLN A 89 -1.28 2.13 -15.55
CA GLN A 89 -2.09 3.31 -15.78
C GLN A 89 -2.30 3.51 -17.26
N ASP A 90 -3.54 3.80 -17.66
CA ASP A 90 -3.82 4.54 -18.88
C ASP A 90 -3.90 6.03 -18.52
N VAL A 91 -2.86 6.77 -18.88
CA VAL A 91 -2.67 8.16 -18.45
C VAL A 91 -3.72 9.07 -19.08
N LEU A 92 -4.14 8.78 -20.31
CA LEU A 92 -5.12 9.62 -21.02
C LEU A 92 -6.55 9.23 -20.69
N GLN A 93 -6.82 7.95 -20.45
CA GLN A 93 -8.14 7.47 -19.99
C GLN A 93 -8.34 7.65 -18.48
N GLN A 94 -7.31 8.09 -17.75
CA GLN A 94 -7.33 8.31 -16.30
C GLN A 94 -7.80 7.07 -15.52
N HIS A 95 -7.39 5.91 -16.01
CA HIS A 95 -7.71 4.61 -15.42
C HIS A 95 -6.45 4.04 -14.79
N VAL A 96 -6.51 3.72 -13.50
CA VAL A 96 -5.37 3.24 -12.71
C VAL A 96 -5.71 1.89 -12.10
N ILE A 97 -4.84 0.91 -12.31
CA ILE A 97 -4.92 -0.41 -11.71
C ILE A 97 -3.70 -0.61 -10.82
N VAL A 98 -3.93 -0.84 -9.53
CA VAL A 98 -2.93 -1.37 -8.62
C VAL A 98 -2.97 -2.90 -8.73
N LYS A 99 -2.11 -3.47 -9.58
CA LYS A 99 -1.98 -4.94 -9.76
C LYS A 99 -1.62 -5.62 -8.44
N GLY A 100 -0.79 -4.97 -7.63
CA GLY A 100 -0.46 -5.43 -6.30
C GLY A 100 0.39 -4.43 -5.53
N LEU A 101 -0.07 -4.05 -4.36
CA LEU A 101 0.69 -3.38 -3.31
C LEU A 101 0.90 -4.40 -2.20
N ARG A 102 2.14 -4.54 -1.72
CA ARG A 102 2.53 -5.44 -0.65
C ARG A 102 3.40 -4.69 0.34
N VAL A 103 2.99 -4.69 1.62
CA VAL A 103 3.79 -4.21 2.74
C VAL A 103 4.08 -5.40 3.65
N THR A 104 5.36 -5.67 3.88
CA THR A 104 5.81 -6.84 4.64
C THR A 104 6.80 -6.42 5.70
N ALA A 105 6.49 -6.75 6.96
CA ALA A 105 7.49 -6.82 8.02
C ALA A 105 7.80 -8.30 8.24
N PRO A 106 8.99 -8.79 7.86
CA PRO A 106 9.31 -10.21 7.92
C PRO A 106 8.99 -10.81 9.28
N GLN A 107 8.34 -11.98 9.27
CA GLN A 107 7.90 -12.72 10.46
C GLN A 107 6.79 -12.06 11.31
N VAL A 108 6.48 -10.77 11.10
CA VAL A 108 5.46 -10.05 11.85
C VAL A 108 4.13 -10.02 11.09
N PHE A 109 4.12 -9.46 9.89
CA PHE A 109 2.89 -9.36 9.08
C PHE A 109 3.18 -9.23 7.59
N GLU A 110 2.17 -9.56 6.79
CA GLU A 110 2.06 -9.19 5.39
C GLU A 110 0.72 -8.52 5.16
N LEU A 111 0.73 -7.40 4.45
CA LEU A 111 -0.45 -6.70 3.96
C LEU A 111 -0.36 -6.62 2.44
N GLY A 112 -1.29 -7.25 1.75
CA GLY A 112 -1.50 -7.16 0.32
C GLY A 112 -2.71 -6.27 0.00
N MET A 113 -2.64 -5.53 -1.09
CA MET A 113 -3.73 -4.73 -1.60
C MET A 113 -3.70 -4.77 -3.12
N LYS A 114 -4.86 -4.80 -3.76
CA LYS A 114 -5.03 -4.61 -5.20
C LYS A 114 -6.30 -3.81 -5.43
N GLY A 115 -6.39 -3.12 -6.54
CA GLY A 115 -7.57 -2.35 -6.83
C GLY A 115 -7.49 -1.63 -8.15
N GLU A 116 -8.59 -0.99 -8.48
CA GLU A 116 -8.76 -0.20 -9.69
C GLU A 116 -9.50 1.09 -9.34
N TRP A 117 -9.16 2.14 -10.07
CA TRP A 117 -9.79 3.44 -10.03
C TRP A 117 -10.04 3.91 -11.46
N ASP A 118 -11.31 4.17 -11.76
CA ASP A 118 -11.74 4.77 -13.00
C ASP A 118 -12.18 6.21 -12.71
N GLN A 119 -11.34 7.17 -13.06
CA GLN A 119 -11.60 8.58 -12.76
C GLN A 119 -12.80 9.15 -13.53
N PRO A 120 -13.03 8.85 -14.83
CA PRO A 120 -14.19 9.36 -15.56
C PRO A 120 -15.52 8.93 -14.95
N THR A 121 -15.63 7.67 -14.50
CA THR A 121 -16.84 7.15 -13.86
C THR A 121 -16.83 7.31 -12.35
N GLN A 122 -15.71 7.76 -11.77
CA GLN A 122 -15.46 7.86 -10.34
C GLN A 122 -15.71 6.55 -9.58
N ARG A 123 -15.44 5.41 -10.21
CA ARG A 123 -15.67 4.08 -9.64
C ARG A 123 -14.37 3.49 -9.13
N PHE A 124 -14.48 2.71 -8.06
CA PHE A 124 -13.35 1.99 -7.50
C PHE A 124 -13.74 0.58 -7.09
N ALA A 125 -12.73 -0.29 -7.09
CA ALA A 125 -12.75 -1.56 -6.38
C ALA A 125 -11.40 -1.77 -5.70
N LEU A 126 -11.43 -2.22 -4.45
CA LEU A 126 -10.27 -2.45 -3.62
C LEU A 126 -10.41 -3.79 -2.91
N GLU A 127 -9.35 -4.58 -2.94
CA GLU A 127 -9.20 -5.77 -2.12
C GLU A 127 -7.96 -5.61 -1.27
N MET A 128 -8.12 -5.71 0.04
CA MET A 128 -7.06 -5.68 1.04
C MET A 128 -7.02 -7.02 1.76
N ARG A 129 -5.83 -7.58 1.91
CA ARG A 129 -5.60 -8.90 2.49
C ARG A 129 -4.44 -8.81 3.45
N MET A 130 -4.64 -9.19 4.69
CA MET A 130 -3.57 -9.45 5.64
C MET A 130 -3.58 -10.95 5.92
N PRO A 131 -2.87 -11.76 5.11
CA PRO A 131 -2.89 -13.21 5.23
C PRO A 131 -2.27 -13.72 6.53
N PHE A 132 -1.49 -12.89 7.21
CA PHE A 132 -1.05 -13.12 8.57
C PHE A 132 -0.65 -11.82 9.27
N LEU A 133 -0.95 -11.79 10.56
CA LEU A 133 -0.37 -10.90 11.56
C LEU A 133 -0.10 -11.75 12.79
N ARG A 134 1.16 -11.88 13.17
CA ARG A 134 1.64 -12.69 14.28
C ARG A 134 1.81 -11.83 15.53
N LEU A 135 0.91 -11.98 16.49
CA LEU A 135 0.94 -11.18 17.72
C LEU A 135 2.19 -11.47 18.56
N ASP A 136 2.65 -12.72 18.57
CA ASP A 136 3.86 -13.16 19.26
C ASP A 136 5.13 -12.49 18.71
N GLN A 137 5.11 -12.08 17.45
CA GLN A 137 6.22 -11.39 16.80
C GLN A 137 6.05 -9.87 16.79
N LEU A 138 4.80 -9.37 16.75
CA LEU A 138 4.50 -7.93 16.77
C LEU A 138 4.72 -7.31 18.15
N LEU A 139 4.18 -7.92 19.21
CA LEU A 139 4.18 -7.31 20.54
C LEU A 139 5.57 -7.03 21.10
N PRO A 140 6.60 -7.88 20.89
CA PRO A 140 7.98 -7.55 21.27
C PRO A 140 8.57 -6.34 20.53
N GLN A 141 7.99 -5.95 19.40
CA GLN A 141 8.37 -4.74 18.64
C GLN A 141 7.72 -3.47 19.20
N LEU A 142 6.80 -3.61 20.16
CA LEU A 142 6.06 -2.51 20.78
C LEU A 142 6.50 -2.37 22.25
N SER A 143 6.73 -1.14 22.68
CA SER A 143 7.12 -0.82 24.06
C SER A 143 6.45 0.49 24.52
N GLY A 144 6.55 0.82 25.81
CA GLY A 144 5.92 2.01 26.40
C GLY A 144 4.69 1.67 27.23
N SER A 145 4.14 2.67 27.92
CA SER A 145 3.11 2.47 28.96
C SER A 145 1.81 1.85 28.47
N LEU A 146 1.44 2.01 27.19
CA LEU A 146 0.29 1.31 26.61
C LEU A 146 0.51 -0.21 26.50
N MET A 147 1.75 -0.67 26.50
CA MET A 147 2.10 -2.07 26.36
C MET A 147 2.19 -2.80 27.69
N ASP A 148 2.27 -2.11 28.83
CA ASP A 148 2.48 -2.73 30.16
C ASP A 148 1.42 -3.80 30.48
N GLY A 149 0.14 -3.51 30.17
CA GLY A 149 -0.95 -4.48 30.33
C GLY A 149 -0.88 -5.66 29.35
N LEU A 150 -0.47 -5.41 28.10
CA LEU A 150 -0.36 -6.44 27.06
C LEU A 150 0.85 -7.35 27.27
N GLN A 151 1.95 -6.82 27.80
CA GLN A 151 3.13 -7.59 28.16
C GLN A 151 2.85 -8.59 29.29
N THR A 152 1.91 -8.25 30.17
CA THR A 152 1.47 -9.15 31.26
C THR A 152 0.67 -10.33 30.73
N ILE A 153 -0.18 -10.11 29.71
CA ILE A 153 -1.08 -11.11 29.11
C ILE A 153 -0.36 -11.97 28.06
N LYS A 154 0.75 -11.46 27.49
CA LYS A 154 1.48 -12.06 26.36
C LYS A 154 0.57 -12.66 25.29
N PRO A 155 -0.31 -11.86 24.65
CA PRO A 155 -1.19 -12.37 23.62
C PRO A 155 -0.41 -13.07 22.50
N THR A 156 -0.88 -14.25 22.12
CA THR A 156 -0.36 -15.02 20.99
C THR A 156 -1.51 -15.30 20.02
N GLY A 157 -1.14 -15.59 18.78
CA GLY A 157 -2.10 -15.98 17.75
C GLY A 157 -1.83 -15.31 16.42
N LEU A 158 -2.56 -15.80 15.43
CA LEU A 158 -2.51 -15.37 14.05
C LEU A 158 -3.82 -14.66 13.70
N ILE A 159 -3.72 -13.40 13.31
CA ILE A 159 -4.86 -12.64 12.77
C ILE A 159 -4.76 -12.66 11.25
N ASN A 160 -5.87 -12.99 10.60
CA ASN A 160 -6.01 -12.82 9.15
C ASN A 160 -7.19 -11.90 8.88
N VAL A 161 -7.01 -10.99 7.92
CA VAL A 161 -8.04 -10.04 7.50
C VAL A 161 -8.17 -10.11 5.99
N ASN A 162 -9.39 -10.13 5.50
CA ASN A 162 -9.69 -9.91 4.09
C ASN A 162 -10.83 -8.90 4.02
N LEU A 163 -10.63 -7.82 3.28
CA LEU A 163 -11.59 -6.75 3.08
C LEU A 163 -11.72 -6.53 1.58
N HIS A 164 -12.95 -6.47 1.11
CA HIS A 164 -13.27 -6.08 -0.24
C HIS A 164 -14.24 -4.92 -0.18
N THR A 165 -13.94 -3.87 -0.93
CA THR A 165 -14.85 -2.74 -1.07
C THR A 165 -14.91 -2.30 -2.52
N ALA A 166 -16.09 -1.94 -2.98
CA ALA A 166 -16.31 -1.38 -4.29
C ALA A 166 -17.40 -0.31 -4.21
N GLY A 167 -17.36 0.64 -5.12
CA GLY A 167 -18.34 1.72 -5.09
C GLY A 167 -18.02 2.82 -6.08
N SER A 168 -18.63 3.97 -5.84
CA SER A 168 -18.34 5.21 -6.54
C SER A 168 -18.19 6.37 -5.56
N VAL A 169 -17.57 7.45 -6.01
CA VAL A 169 -17.60 8.70 -5.25
C VAL A 169 -19.06 9.17 -5.14
N PRO A 170 -19.56 9.49 -3.94
CA PRO A 170 -20.94 9.96 -3.77
C PRO A 170 -21.19 11.27 -4.52
N SER A 171 -22.35 11.37 -5.17
CA SER A 171 -22.84 12.64 -5.70
C SER A 171 -23.43 13.53 -4.60
N GLU A 172 -23.70 14.80 -4.91
CA GLU A 172 -24.38 15.71 -3.97
C GLU A 172 -25.79 15.21 -3.58
N ALA A 173 -26.49 14.58 -4.52
CA ALA A 173 -27.79 13.96 -4.27
C ALA A 173 -27.68 12.77 -3.31
N ASP A 174 -26.65 11.94 -3.46
CA ASP A 174 -26.35 10.82 -2.57
C ASP A 174 -26.07 11.28 -1.13
N ILE A 175 -25.27 12.35 -0.98
CA ILE A 175 -24.96 12.95 0.33
C ILE A 175 -26.24 13.49 0.98
N THR A 176 -27.06 14.22 0.21
CA THR A 176 -28.32 14.80 0.70
C THR A 176 -29.32 13.72 1.10
N ALA A 177 -29.36 12.60 0.36
CA ALA A 177 -30.19 11.44 0.66
C ALA A 177 -29.59 10.51 1.73
N MET A 178 -28.38 10.82 2.24
CA MET A 178 -27.61 9.97 3.17
C MET A 178 -27.43 8.53 2.66
N HIS A 179 -27.26 8.37 1.35
CA HIS A 179 -27.07 7.07 0.70
C HIS A 179 -25.64 6.99 0.14
N LEU A 180 -24.79 6.14 0.72
CA LEU A 180 -23.43 5.95 0.23
C LEU A 180 -23.40 4.78 -0.76
N PRO A 181 -22.97 4.98 -2.03
CA PRO A 181 -22.86 3.91 -3.03
C PRO A 181 -21.58 3.08 -2.79
N LEU A 182 -21.54 2.41 -1.64
CA LEU A 182 -20.41 1.64 -1.15
C LEU A 182 -20.86 0.22 -0.78
N GLU A 183 -20.18 -0.75 -1.34
CA GLU A 183 -20.21 -2.13 -0.88
C GLU A 183 -18.95 -2.41 -0.06
N LEU A 184 -19.13 -3.03 1.10
CA LEU A 184 -18.03 -3.47 1.96
C LEU A 184 -18.34 -4.89 2.46
N THR A 185 -17.45 -5.82 2.16
CA THR A 185 -17.49 -7.18 2.68
C THR A 185 -16.14 -7.51 3.30
N GLY A 186 -16.15 -8.31 4.35
CA GLY A 186 -14.93 -8.58 5.08
C GLY A 186 -15.02 -9.80 5.97
N THR A 187 -13.88 -10.41 6.18
CA THR A 187 -13.71 -11.51 7.13
C THR A 187 -12.49 -11.24 7.98
N ILE A 188 -12.63 -11.39 9.29
CA ILE A 188 -11.53 -11.40 10.24
C ILE A 188 -11.54 -12.77 10.89
N SER A 189 -10.40 -13.45 10.86
CA SER A 189 -10.22 -14.74 11.52
C SER A 189 -9.06 -14.65 12.49
N VAL A 190 -9.22 -15.23 13.67
CA VAL A 190 -8.15 -15.40 14.65
C VAL A 190 -7.91 -16.89 14.83
N LYS A 191 -6.65 -17.32 14.72
CA LYS A 191 -6.22 -18.69 14.99
C LYS A 191 -5.23 -18.71 16.13
N ASP A 192 -5.26 -19.80 16.90
CA ASP A 192 -4.31 -20.07 17.98
C ASP A 192 -4.19 -18.90 18.99
N ALA A 193 -5.34 -18.27 19.29
CA ALA A 193 -5.41 -17.17 20.24
C ALA A 193 -5.17 -17.69 21.66
N GLY A 194 -4.18 -17.13 22.35
CA GLY A 194 -3.85 -17.48 23.73
C GLY A 194 -3.19 -16.32 24.47
N GLY A 195 -3.05 -16.48 25.79
CA GLY A 195 -2.33 -15.53 26.64
C GLY A 195 -1.93 -16.20 27.95
N GLU A 196 -0.75 -15.85 28.46
CA GLU A 196 -0.30 -16.21 29.80
C GLU A 196 -0.70 -15.09 30.75
N ILE A 197 -1.42 -15.39 31.83
CA ILE A 197 -1.57 -14.43 32.92
C ILE A 197 -0.49 -14.77 33.94
N ALA A 198 0.53 -13.92 34.05
CA ALA A 198 1.48 -14.00 35.15
C ALA A 198 0.73 -13.65 36.45
N GLY A 199 0.52 -14.64 37.32
CA GLY A 199 -0.01 -14.48 38.67
C GLY A 199 1.08 -14.24 39.70
#